data_AF-I6B420-F1
#
_entry.id   AF-I6B420-F1
#
_cell.length_a   1.000
_cell.length_b   1.000
_cell.length_c   1.000
_cell.angle_alpha   90.00
_cell.angle_beta   90.00
_cell.angle_gamma   90.00
#
_symmetry.space_group_name_H-M   'P 1'
#
loop_
_entity.id
_entity.type
_entity.pdbx_description
1 polymer ?
#
loop_
_entity_poly.entity_id
_entity_poly.type
_entity_poly.pdbx_seq_one_letter_code
_entity_poly.pdbx_strand_id
1 'polypeptide(L)'
;MSVQNPVSIAALADRINKSGGLSAICTQNRYLLLYPILEYPFPAGVQEIQKQSLPGIESFDWSQIVVSALREDSIYWVVLALKWVEAGFQKSAAVEDAMSHAMTNSRLDQSVRHKAYRIFHQK
;
A
#
# COMPACT_ATOMS: atom_id res chain seq x y z
N MET A 1 -21.42 -8.49 -5.68
CA MET A 1 -20.11 -8.00 -6.15
C MET A 1 -19.10 -9.07 -5.77
N SER A 2 -18.48 -9.73 -6.75
CA SER A 2 -17.47 -10.76 -6.47
C SER A 2 -16.34 -10.12 -5.68
N VAL A 3 -16.19 -10.54 -4.42
CA VAL A 3 -14.97 -10.28 -3.66
C VAL A 3 -13.89 -11.03 -4.41
N GLN A 4 -13.06 -10.32 -5.16
CA GLN A 4 -11.85 -10.93 -5.70
C GLN A 4 -11.12 -11.52 -4.51
N ASN A 5 -10.89 -12.84 -4.52
CA ASN A 5 -10.08 -13.46 -3.49
C ASN A 5 -8.71 -12.79 -3.55
N PRO A 6 -8.21 -12.23 -2.43
CA PRO A 6 -6.92 -11.57 -2.42
C PRO A 6 -5.85 -12.55 -2.92
N VAL A 7 -4.88 -12.04 -3.68
CA VAL A 7 -3.75 -12.85 -4.14
C VAL A 7 -3.10 -13.49 -2.92
N SER A 8 -2.97 -14.82 -2.87
CA SER A 8 -2.41 -15.49 -1.69
C SER A 8 -0.99 -14.96 -1.39
N ILE A 9 -0.64 -14.84 -0.11
CA ILE A 9 0.68 -14.37 0.32
C ILE A 9 1.81 -15.18 -0.34
N ALA A 10 1.65 -16.50 -0.47
CA ALA A 10 2.61 -17.36 -1.13
C ALA A 10 2.80 -17.01 -2.62
N ALA A 11 1.71 -16.74 -3.34
CA ALA A 11 1.79 -16.34 -4.75
C ALA A 11 2.40 -14.94 -4.91
N LEU A 12 2.11 -14.02 -3.99
CA LEU A 12 2.74 -12.70 -3.96
C LEU A 12 4.26 -12.82 -3.72
N ALA A 13 4.65 -13.65 -2.75
CA ALA A 13 6.06 -13.90 -2.42
C ALA A 13 6.83 -14.52 -3.60
N ASP A 14 6.24 -15.52 -4.28
CA ASP A 14 6.81 -16.12 -5.49
C ASP A 14 7.03 -15.07 -6.61
N ARG A 15 6.05 -14.18 -6.83
CA ARG A 15 6.17 -13.08 -7.80
C ARG A 15 7.29 -12.10 -7.44
N ILE A 16 7.44 -11.78 -6.14
CA ILE A 16 8.51 -10.90 -5.65
C ILE A 16 9.87 -11.56 -5.90
N ASN A 17 10.02 -12.84 -5.57
CA ASN A 17 11.26 -13.58 -5.82
C ASN A 17 11.61 -13.64 -7.31
N LYS A 18 10.64 -13.93 -8.18
CA LYS A 18 10.82 -13.93 -9.64
C LYS A 18 11.21 -12.56 -10.19
N SER A 19 10.86 -11.48 -9.49
CA SER A 19 11.24 -10.11 -9.85
C SER A 19 12.63 -9.71 -9.34
N GLY A 20 13.34 -10.60 -8.64
CA GLY A 20 14.65 -10.32 -8.05
C GLY A 20 14.59 -9.79 -6.60
N GLY A 21 13.44 -9.90 -5.93
CA GLY A 21 13.23 -9.44 -4.56
C GLY A 21 12.63 -8.05 -4.44
N LEU A 22 12.46 -7.59 -3.19
CA LEU A 22 11.83 -6.29 -2.90
C LEU A 22 12.69 -5.11 -3.38
N SER A 23 14.01 -5.22 -3.23
CA SER A 23 14.96 -4.20 -3.68
C SER A 23 14.88 -3.95 -5.18
N ALA A 24 14.84 -5.01 -5.99
CA ALA A 24 14.73 -4.92 -7.45
C ALA A 24 13.44 -4.23 -7.89
N ILE A 25 12.32 -4.51 -7.20
CA ILE A 25 11.02 -3.88 -7.47
C ILE A 25 11.08 -2.38 -7.20
N CYS A 26 11.68 -1.96 -6.07
CA CYS A 26 11.89 -0.53 -5.76
C CYS A 26 12.75 0.16 -6.81
N THR A 27 13.90 -0.42 -7.17
CA THR A 27 14.82 0.17 -8.17
C THR A 27 14.15 0.34 -9.53
N GLN A 28 13.26 -0.57 -9.89
CA GLN A 28 12.53 -0.53 -11.17
C GLN A 28 11.24 0.30 -11.10
N ASN A 29 10.91 0.90 -9.95
CA ASN A 29 9.67 1.65 -9.72
C ASN A 29 8.41 0.82 -10.04
N ARG A 30 8.42 -0.49 -9.73
CA ARG A 30 7.34 -1.45 -10.05
C ARG A 30 6.41 -1.71 -8.86
N TYR A 31 6.07 -0.68 -8.09
CA TYR A 31 5.30 -0.79 -6.85
C TYR A 31 3.91 -1.42 -7.01
N LEU A 32 3.31 -1.33 -8.21
CA LEU A 32 2.06 -2.03 -8.56
C LEU A 32 2.13 -3.55 -8.30
N LEU A 33 3.31 -4.16 -8.36
CA LEU A 33 3.50 -5.59 -8.03
C LEU A 33 3.31 -5.87 -6.53
N LEU A 34 3.49 -4.87 -5.68
CA LEU A 34 3.41 -4.99 -4.23
C LEU A 34 2.04 -4.58 -3.68
N TYR A 35 1.25 -3.79 -4.41
CA TYR A 35 -0.07 -3.35 -3.99
C TYR A 35 -1.03 -4.46 -3.52
N PRO A 36 -1.01 -5.70 -4.05
CA PRO A 36 -1.84 -6.77 -3.52
C PRO A 36 -1.64 -7.02 -2.02
N ILE A 37 -0.51 -6.62 -1.42
CA ILE A 37 -0.35 -6.70 0.04
C ILE A 37 -1.38 -5.85 0.79
N LEU A 38 -1.80 -4.72 0.22
CA LEU A 38 -2.74 -3.79 0.84
C LEU A 38 -4.16 -4.38 0.99
N GLU A 39 -4.44 -5.48 0.29
CA GLU A 39 -5.69 -6.23 0.41
C GLU A 39 -5.80 -6.95 1.76
N TYR A 40 -4.67 -7.18 2.42
CA TYR A 40 -4.60 -7.75 3.76
C TYR A 40 -4.70 -6.63 4.81
N PRO A 41 -5.41 -6.84 5.93
CA PRO A 41 -5.44 -5.88 7.02
C PRO A 41 -4.03 -5.59 7.56
N PHE A 42 -3.75 -4.32 7.89
CA PHE A 42 -2.55 -3.96 8.64
C PHE A 42 -2.74 -4.30 10.13
N PRO A 43 -1.73 -4.86 10.84
CA PRO A 43 -0.38 -5.22 10.37
C PRO A 43 -0.26 -6.63 9.79
N ALA A 44 -1.34 -7.41 9.73
CA ALA A 44 -1.30 -8.83 9.35
C ALA A 44 -0.64 -9.08 7.99
N GLY A 45 -0.97 -8.29 6.95
CA GLY A 45 -0.36 -8.43 5.63
C GLY A 45 1.17 -8.30 5.63
N VAL A 46 1.68 -7.31 6.38
CA VAL A 46 3.13 -7.07 6.54
C VAL A 46 3.78 -8.21 7.32
N GLN A 47 3.14 -8.70 8.38
CA GLN A 47 3.68 -9.80 9.17
C GLN A 47 3.74 -11.10 8.37
N GLU A 48 2.72 -11.40 7.56
CA GLU A 48 2.69 -12.61 6.73
C GLU A 48 3.75 -12.59 5.63
N ILE A 49 3.97 -11.44 4.99
CA ILE A 49 5.02 -11.33 3.97
C ILE A 49 6.41 -11.36 4.61
N GLN A 50 6.60 -10.80 5.81
CA GLN A 50 7.87 -10.84 6.55
C GLN A 50 8.28 -12.25 6.96
N LYS A 51 7.33 -13.17 7.12
CA LYS A 51 7.61 -14.60 7.34
C LYS A 51 8.18 -15.28 6.08
N GLN A 52 8.02 -14.67 4.91
CA GLN A 52 8.60 -15.17 3.67
C GLN A 52 10.07 -14.76 3.61
N SER A 53 10.97 -15.71 3.32
CA SER A 53 12.40 -15.43 3.16
C SER A 53 12.69 -14.70 1.83
N LEU A 54 12.22 -13.46 1.71
CA LEU A 54 12.36 -12.63 0.51
C LEU A 54 13.63 -11.77 0.58
N PRO A 55 14.39 -11.64 -0.52
CA PRO A 55 15.54 -10.75 -0.57
C PRO A 55 15.16 -9.29 -0.29
N GLY A 56 15.83 -8.67 0.68
CA GLY A 56 15.67 -7.25 1.02
C GLY A 56 14.47 -6.92 1.93
N ILE A 57 13.82 -7.92 2.52
CA ILE A 57 12.61 -7.70 3.35
C ILE A 57 12.86 -7.03 4.70
N GLU A 58 14.00 -7.29 5.32
CA GLU A 58 14.34 -6.75 6.65
C GLU A 58 14.57 -5.23 6.63
N SER A 59 15.03 -4.69 5.50
CA SER A 59 15.29 -3.27 5.31
C SER A 59 14.22 -2.58 4.44
N PHE A 60 13.13 -3.28 4.12
CA PHE A 60 12.11 -2.75 3.23
C PHE A 60 11.25 -1.69 3.95
N ASP A 61 11.20 -0.51 3.34
CA ASP A 61 10.33 0.57 3.80
C ASP A 61 8.91 0.41 3.24
N TRP A 62 8.03 -0.14 4.08
CA TRP A 62 6.61 -0.32 3.76
C TRP A 62 5.87 0.97 3.43
N SER A 63 6.40 2.13 3.86
CA SER A 63 5.77 3.42 3.54
C SER A 63 5.80 3.72 2.04
N GLN A 64 6.78 3.18 1.30
CA GLN A 64 6.85 3.35 -0.16
C GLN A 64 5.63 2.77 -0.88
N ILE A 65 5.10 1.63 -0.41
CA ILE A 65 3.89 1.03 -0.98
C ILE A 65 2.68 1.92 -0.72
N VAL A 66 2.53 2.39 0.51
CA VAL A 66 1.42 3.26 0.92
C VAL A 66 1.46 4.59 0.16
N VAL A 67 2.63 5.23 0.10
CA VAL A 67 2.86 6.49 -0.63
C VAL A 67 2.57 6.32 -2.11
N SER A 68 3.10 5.27 -2.73
CA SER A 68 2.87 4.99 -4.14
C SER A 68 1.38 4.78 -4.42
N ALA A 69 0.69 3.95 -3.63
CA ALA A 69 -0.73 3.67 -3.80
C ALA A 69 -1.64 4.90 -3.57
N LEU A 70 -1.29 5.79 -2.63
CA LEU A 70 -2.00 7.05 -2.39
C LEU A 70 -1.82 8.08 -3.52
N ARG A 71 -0.73 7.98 -4.28
CA ARG A 71 -0.43 8.84 -5.43
C ARG A 71 -0.98 8.30 -6.75
N GLU A 72 -1.58 7.11 -6.74
CA GLU A 72 -2.30 6.57 -7.88
C GLU A 72 -3.65 7.28 -8.07
N ASP A 73 -4.14 7.26 -9.30
CA ASP A 73 -5.51 7.67 -9.63
C ASP A 73 -6.54 6.53 -9.41
N SER A 74 -6.07 5.35 -9.02
CA SER A 74 -6.92 4.19 -8.79
C SER A 74 -7.61 4.28 -7.43
N ILE A 75 -8.92 4.53 -7.45
CA ILE A 75 -9.78 4.54 -6.25
C ILE A 75 -9.54 3.28 -5.39
N TYR A 76 -9.40 2.11 -6.01
CA TYR A 76 -9.20 0.85 -5.31
C TYR A 76 -7.93 0.87 -4.44
N TRP A 77 -6.79 1.21 -5.02
CA TRP A 77 -5.50 1.20 -4.32
C TRP A 77 -5.42 2.31 -3.28
N VAL A 78 -5.94 3.51 -3.61
CA VAL A 78 -6.02 4.62 -2.65
C VAL A 78 -6.86 4.22 -1.43
N VAL A 79 -8.02 3.58 -1.63
CA VAL A 79 -8.88 3.17 -0.52
C VAL A 79 -8.19 2.12 0.37
N LEU A 80 -7.46 1.16 -0.21
CA LEU A 80 -6.72 0.17 0.56
C LEU A 80 -5.56 0.80 1.36
N ALA A 81 -4.81 1.72 0.75
CA ALA A 81 -3.75 2.45 1.45
C ALA A 81 -4.31 3.30 2.60
N LEU A 82 -5.45 3.99 2.39
CA LEU A 82 -6.14 4.72 3.45
C LEU A 82 -6.62 3.81 4.59
N LYS A 83 -7.06 2.58 4.30
CA LYS A 83 -7.44 1.60 5.34
C LYS A 83 -6.25 1.21 6.21
N TRP A 84 -5.05 1.09 5.64
CA TRP A 84 -3.84 0.83 6.42
C TRP A 84 -3.50 1.99 7.35
N VAL A 85 -3.56 3.23 6.88
CA VAL A 85 -3.33 4.42 7.71
C VAL A 85 -4.40 4.53 8.80
N GLU A 86 -5.67 4.27 8.47
CA GLU A 86 -6.77 4.24 9.44
C GLU A 86 -6.60 3.14 10.50
N ALA A 87 -5.97 2.01 10.14
CA ALA A 87 -5.63 0.92 11.05
C ALA A 87 -4.36 1.16 11.89
N GLY A 88 -3.73 2.34 11.78
CA GLY A 88 -2.57 2.72 12.59
C GLY A 88 -1.22 2.61 11.89
N PHE A 89 -1.17 2.48 10.55
CA PHE A 89 0.08 2.62 9.81
C PHE A 89 0.66 4.04 10.02
N GLN A 90 1.96 4.13 10.26
CA GLN A 90 2.63 5.39 10.65
C GLN A 90 2.50 6.46 9.56
N LYS A 91 2.01 7.64 9.96
CA LYS A 91 1.95 8.85 9.13
C LYS A 91 3.32 9.54 9.08
N SER A 92 4.25 8.99 8.30
CA SER A 92 5.50 9.72 8.00
C SER A 92 5.19 10.96 7.15
N ALA A 93 6.11 11.92 7.09
CA ALA A 93 5.95 13.12 6.26
C ALA A 93 5.63 12.79 4.78
N ALA A 94 6.19 11.70 4.24
CA ALA A 94 5.91 11.24 2.90
C ALA A 94 4.47 10.69 2.74
N VAL A 95 3.97 9.96 3.75
CA VAL A 95 2.59 9.47 3.77
C VAL A 95 1.62 10.64 3.89
N GLU A 96 1.92 11.62 4.75
CA GLU A 96 1.11 12.83 4.91
C GLU A 96 1.01 13.65 3.61
N ASP A 97 2.14 13.84 2.92
CA ASP A 97 2.17 14.48 1.60
C ASP A 97 1.34 13.70 0.56
N ALA A 98 1.47 12.37 0.52
CA ALA A 98 0.68 11.52 -0.36
C ALA A 98 -0.83 11.56 -0.03
N MET A 99 -1.19 11.65 1.26
CA MET A 99 -2.58 11.86 1.67
C MET A 99 -3.09 13.23 1.22
N SER A 100 -2.26 14.28 1.29
CA SER A 100 -2.59 15.61 0.77
C SER A 100 -2.90 15.59 -0.72
N HIS A 101 -2.12 14.84 -1.49
CA HIS A 101 -2.43 14.56 -2.89
C HIS A 101 -3.79 13.87 -3.03
N ALA A 102 -4.05 12.78 -2.28
CA ALA A 102 -5.32 12.06 -2.37
C ALA A 102 -6.54 12.91 -1.97
N MET A 103 -6.40 13.88 -1.04
CA MET A 103 -7.46 14.81 -0.66
C MET A 103 -7.85 15.77 -1.78
N THR A 104 -6.88 16.14 -2.64
CA THR A 104 -7.04 17.18 -3.67
C THR A 104 -7.19 16.61 -5.08
N ASN A 105 -6.90 15.31 -5.27
CA ASN A 105 -6.98 14.66 -6.57
C ASN A 105 -8.43 14.53 -7.08
N SER A 106 -8.79 15.38 -8.06
CA SER A 106 -10.13 15.43 -8.66
C SER A 106 -10.54 14.17 -9.41
N ARG A 107 -9.61 13.26 -9.73
CA ARG A 107 -9.89 11.96 -10.35
C ARG A 107 -10.50 10.94 -9.38
N LEU A 108 -10.31 11.13 -8.08
CA LEU A 108 -10.88 10.29 -7.03
C LEU A 108 -12.30 10.75 -6.68
N ASP A 109 -13.15 9.83 -6.22
CA ASP A 109 -14.49 10.17 -5.75
C ASP A 109 -14.45 11.10 -4.52
N GLN A 110 -15.45 11.97 -4.38
CA GLN A 110 -15.56 12.89 -3.25
C GLN A 110 -15.55 12.16 -1.89
N SER A 111 -16.16 10.98 -1.82
CA SER A 111 -16.17 10.14 -0.62
C SER A 111 -14.76 9.68 -0.21
N VAL A 112 -13.92 9.34 -1.19
CA VAL A 112 -12.52 8.93 -0.97
C VAL A 112 -11.69 10.11 -0.51
N ARG A 113 -11.82 11.27 -1.17
CA ARG A 113 -11.12 12.51 -0.77
C ARG A 113 -11.50 12.94 0.65
N HIS A 114 -12.80 12.87 0.98
CA HIS A 114 -13.28 13.17 2.33
C HIS A 114 -12.78 12.16 3.36
N LYS A 115 -12.71 10.87 3.00
CA LYS A 115 -12.11 9.85 3.86
C LYS A 115 -10.62 10.15 4.13
N ALA A 116 -9.85 10.48 3.10
CA ALA A 116 -8.45 10.89 3.25
C ALA A 116 -8.31 12.08 4.21
N TYR A 117 -9.15 13.10 4.05
CA TYR A 117 -9.19 14.28 4.92
C TYR A 117 -9.48 13.93 6.38
N ARG A 118 -10.53 13.13 6.63
CA ARG A 118 -10.87 12.70 7.99
C ARG A 118 -9.71 11.96 8.65
N ILE A 119 -9.10 11.01 7.94
CA ILE A 119 -7.98 10.22 8.48
C ILE A 119 -6.77 11.14 8.73
N PHE A 120 -6.46 12.05 7.82
CA PHE A 120 -5.33 12.96 7.93
C PHE A 120 -5.38 13.77 9.24
N HIS A 121 -6.54 14.36 9.53
CA HIS A 121 -6.75 15.20 10.72
C HIS A 121 -7.06 14.42 12.01
N GLN A 122 -7.19 13.10 11.94
CA GLN A 122 -7.36 12.27 13.13
C GLN A 122 -6.03 12.17 13.88
N LYS A 123 -6.00 12.67 15.11
CA LYS A 123 -4.84 12.66 16.02
C LYS A 123 -4.56 11.25 16.53
#